data_AF-A0A1F4UUZ9-F1
#
_entry.id   AF-A0A1F4UUZ9-F1
#
_cell.length_a   1.000
_cell.length_b   1.000
_cell.length_c   1.000
_cell.angle_alpha   90.00
_cell.angle_beta   90.00
_cell.angle_gamma   90.00
#
_symmetry.space_group_name_H-M   'P 1'
#
loop_
_entity.id
_entity.type
_entity.pdbx_description
1 polymer ?
#
loop_
_entity_poly.entity_id
_entity_poly.type
_entity_poly.pdbx_seq_one_letter_code
_entity_poly.pdbx_strand_id
1 'polypeptide(L)'
;MVVILVLYMWVALPEQVWGASMEPNFYTGERVLVEKVTKHFSDYERGDVVVLHPPENDSIDYIKRVVGLPGEMVKIWDCKIYVL
;
A
#
# COMPACT_ATOMS: atom_id res chain seq x y z
N MET A 1 -15.96 24.51 7.52
CA MET A 1 -15.82 23.80 6.23
C MET A 1 -14.36 23.66 5.80
N VAL A 2 -13.58 24.74 5.69
CA VAL A 2 -12.15 24.68 5.28
C VAL A 2 -11.27 23.86 6.24
N VAL A 3 -11.42 24.03 7.55
CA VAL A 3 -10.63 23.28 8.55
C VAL A 3 -10.83 21.77 8.42
N ILE A 4 -12.08 21.33 8.21
CA ILE A 4 -12.41 19.92 8.02
C ILE A 4 -11.76 19.39 6.74
N LEU A 5 -11.79 20.17 5.65
CA LEU A 5 -11.13 19.82 4.39
C LEU A 5 -9.60 19.67 4.54
N VAL A 6 -8.95 20.59 5.27
CA VAL A 6 -7.51 20.51 5.53
C VAL A 6 -7.17 19.27 6.37
N LEU A 7 -7.96 19.00 7.42
CA LEU A 7 -7.79 17.79 8.23
C LEU A 7 -7.96 16.52 7.39
N TYR A 8 -8.97 16.47 6.51
CA TYR A 8 -9.15 15.33 5.61
C TYR A 8 -7.98 15.14 4.65
N MET A 9 -7.46 16.21 4.04
CA MET A 9 -6.27 16.12 3.16
C MET A 9 -5.01 15.72 3.93
N TRP A 10 -4.97 15.97 5.24
CA TRP A 10 -3.86 15.52 6.09
C TRP A 10 -3.94 14.03 6.41
N VAL A 11 -5.16 13.49 6.55
CA VAL A 11 -5.40 12.07 6.85
C VAL A 11 -5.31 11.21 5.59
N ALA A 12 -5.88 11.67 4.47
CA ALA A 12 -5.95 10.89 3.25
C ALA A 12 -5.81 11.76 1.99
N LEU A 13 -5.06 11.26 1.01
CA LEU A 13 -4.81 11.95 -0.25
C LEU A 13 -5.17 11.06 -1.44
N PRO A 14 -5.78 11.63 -2.50
CA PRO A 14 -6.01 10.91 -3.74
C PRO A 14 -4.71 10.76 -4.52
N GLU A 15 -4.32 9.53 -4.83
CA GLU A 15 -3.16 9.21 -5.67
C GLU A 15 -3.59 8.41 -6.90
N GLN A 16 -2.77 8.48 -7.95
CA GLN A 16 -3.03 7.73 -9.19
C GLN A 16 -2.06 6.55 -9.28
N VAL A 17 -2.60 5.37 -9.56
CA VAL A 17 -1.82 4.15 -9.70
C VAL A 17 -1.18 4.09 -11.08
N TRP A 18 0.10 3.71 -11.12
CA TRP A 18 0.86 3.51 -12.35
C TRP A 18 1.46 2.10 -12.41
N GLY A 19 1.29 1.42 -13.54
CA GLY A 19 1.81 0.09 -13.81
C GLY A 19 0.84 -1.05 -13.51
N ALA A 20 1.11 -2.24 -14.09
CA ALA A 20 0.19 -3.38 -14.04
C ALA A 20 0.39 -4.31 -12.82
N SER A 21 1.32 -4.01 -11.92
CA SER A 21 1.75 -4.97 -10.87
C SER A 21 0.69 -5.30 -9.82
N MET A 22 -0.35 -4.46 -9.73
CA MET A 22 -1.45 -4.62 -8.78
C MET A 22 -2.77 -5.02 -9.47
N GLU A 23 -2.76 -5.30 -10.77
CA GLU A 23 -3.92 -5.84 -11.47
C GLU A 23 -4.28 -7.24 -10.95
N PRO A 24 -5.58 -7.59 -10.90
CA PRO A 24 -6.74 -6.81 -11.36
C PRO A 24 -7.32 -5.87 -10.28
N ASN A 25 -6.70 -5.75 -9.11
CA ASN A 25 -7.27 -4.97 -8.01
C ASN A 25 -7.16 -3.45 -8.25
N PHE A 26 -6.09 -3.02 -8.92
CA PHE A 26 -5.85 -1.63 -9.28
C PHE A 26 -5.29 -1.55 -10.69
N TYR A 27 -5.94 -0.78 -11.55
CA TYR A 27 -5.51 -0.58 -12.94
C TYR A 27 -4.69 0.70 -13.08
N THR A 28 -3.82 0.72 -14.10
CA THR A 28 -3.09 1.95 -14.44
C THR A 28 -4.05 3.09 -14.76
N GLY A 29 -3.83 4.24 -14.13
CA GLY A 29 -4.67 5.44 -14.29
C GLY A 29 -5.81 5.54 -13.27
N GLU A 30 -6.07 4.48 -12.49
CA GLU A 30 -7.06 4.48 -11.42
C GLU A 30 -6.64 5.41 -10.27
N ARG A 31 -7.63 6.07 -9.64
CA ARG A 31 -7.42 6.95 -8.50
C ARG A 31 -7.82 6.25 -7.21
N VAL A 32 -6.90 6.15 -6.27
CA VAL A 32 -7.08 5.54 -4.96
C VAL A 32 -6.93 6.59 -3.87
N LEU A 33 -7.64 6.42 -2.76
CA LEU A 33 -7.46 7.26 -1.58
C LEU A 33 -6.46 6.57 -0.66
N VAL A 34 -5.31 7.20 -0.44
CA VAL A 34 -4.27 6.67 0.45
C VAL A 34 -4.44 7.28 1.82
N GLU A 35 -4.73 6.46 2.81
CA GLU A 35 -4.81 6.83 4.23
C GLU A 35 -3.41 6.76 4.86
N LYS A 36 -3.02 7.80 5.61
CA LYS A 36 -1.64 7.95 6.12
C LYS A 36 -1.51 7.78 7.62
N VAL A 37 -2.59 7.67 8.39
CA VAL A 37 -2.56 7.83 9.85
C VAL A 37 -2.73 6.50 10.58
N THR A 38 -3.60 5.61 10.12
CA THR A 38 -4.01 4.39 10.84
C THR A 38 -2.81 3.51 11.18
N LYS A 39 -1.93 3.28 10.21
CA LYS A 39 -0.76 2.41 10.37
C LYS A 39 0.40 3.02 11.19
N HIS A 40 0.25 4.26 11.66
CA HIS A 40 1.14 4.81 12.70
C HIS A 40 0.72 4.38 14.12
N PHE A 41 -0.53 3.92 14.29
CA PHE A 41 -1.09 3.55 15.60
C PHE A 41 -1.51 2.09 15.70
N SER A 42 -1.56 1.37 14.59
CA SER A 42 -1.88 -0.05 14.51
C SER A 42 -0.89 -0.79 13.63
N ASP A 43 -0.65 -2.06 13.93
CA ASP A 43 0.20 -2.91 13.10
C ASP A 43 -0.38 -3.13 11.69
N TYR A 44 0.49 -3.57 10.79
CA TYR A 44 0.09 -4.05 9.47
C TYR A 44 -0.49 -5.46 9.57
N GLU A 45 -1.49 -5.72 8.75
CA GLU A 45 -2.18 -6.99 8.67
C GLU A 45 -1.95 -7.62 7.30
N ARG A 46 -2.04 -8.96 7.24
CA ARG A 46 -1.91 -9.64 5.94
C ARG A 46 -3.05 -9.22 5.04
N GLY A 47 -2.71 -8.89 3.79
CA GLY A 47 -3.66 -8.45 2.79
C GLY A 47 -3.77 -6.93 2.69
N ASP A 48 -3.22 -6.17 3.64
CA ASP A 48 -3.12 -4.71 3.54
C ASP A 48 -2.47 -4.31 2.22
N VAL A 49 -3.00 -3.26 1.60
CA VAL A 49 -2.39 -2.62 0.44
C VAL A 49 -1.71 -1.36 0.94
N VAL A 50 -0.40 -1.29 0.73
CA VAL A 50 0.47 -0.29 1.33
C VAL A 50 1.24 0.45 0.26
N VAL A 51 1.51 1.72 0.54
CA VAL A 51 2.47 2.52 -0.20
C VAL A 51 3.81 2.43 0.53
N LEU A 52 4.88 2.11 -0.19
CA LEU A 52 6.23 2.00 0.35
C LEU A 52 7.22 2.78 -0.49
N HIS A 53 8.20 3.38 0.18
CA HIS A 53 9.34 4.05 -0.44
C HIS A 53 10.48 3.03 -0.61
N PRO A 54 10.96 2.77 -1.84
CA PRO A 54 12.06 1.84 -2.06
C PRO A 54 13.39 2.46 -1.64
N PRO A 55 14.28 1.71 -0.98
CA PRO A 55 15.52 2.25 -0.41
C PRO A 55 16.50 2.79 -1.46
N GLU A 56 16.35 2.37 -2.72
CA GLU A 56 17.22 2.79 -3.83
C GLU A 56 16.75 4.09 -4.49
N ASN A 57 15.48 4.48 -4.31
CA ASN A 57 14.92 5.66 -4.97
C ASN A 57 13.69 6.22 -4.24
N ASP A 58 13.91 7.20 -3.36
CA ASP A 58 12.85 7.91 -2.64
C ASP A 58 12.00 8.84 -3.54
N SER A 59 12.27 8.92 -4.85
CA SER A 59 11.47 9.74 -5.77
C SER A 59 10.25 9.00 -6.32
N ILE A 60 10.09 7.71 -6.03
CA ILE A 60 9.01 6.88 -6.56
C ILE A 60 8.39 6.05 -5.45
N ASP A 61 7.08 6.15 -5.31
CA ASP A 61 6.31 5.36 -4.35
C ASP A 61 5.76 4.09 -5.01
N TYR A 62 5.81 2.97 -4.28
CA TYR A 62 5.26 1.71 -4.75
C TYR A 62 4.02 1.30 -3.98
N ILE A 63 2.97 0.93 -4.70
CA ILE A 63 1.80 0.25 -4.15
C ILE A 63 2.00 -1.27 -4.21
N LYS A 64 1.92 -1.95 -3.05
CA LYS A 64 2.06 -3.41 -2.93
C LYS A 64 1.09 -3.99 -1.91
N ARG A 65 0.90 -5.30 -1.93
CA ARG A 65 0.09 -6.04 -0.95
C ARG A 65 1.00 -6.75 0.07
N VAL A 66 0.69 -6.62 1.35
CA VAL A 66 1.35 -7.34 2.43
C VAL A 66 0.97 -8.82 2.36
N VAL A 67 1.95 -9.68 2.08
CA VAL A 67 1.76 -11.13 1.95
C VAL A 67 2.40 -11.93 3.08
N GLY A 68 3.30 -11.32 3.86
CA GLY A 68 3.99 -11.91 5.00
C GLY A 68 4.10 -10.90 6.15
N LEU A 69 4.02 -11.39 7.39
CA LEU A 69 4.13 -10.59 8.60
C LEU A 69 5.44 -10.92 9.35
N PRO A 70 5.89 -10.06 10.29
CA PRO A 70 7.07 -10.33 11.10
C PRO A 70 6.99 -11.69 11.81
N GLY A 71 8.07 -12.47 11.71
CA GLY A 71 8.16 -13.81 12.31
C GLY A 71 7.68 -14.95 11.41
N GLU A 72 7.12 -14.65 10.23
CA GLU A 72 6.63 -15.69 9.32
C GLU A 72 7.68 -16.11 8.29
N MET A 73 7.60 -17.37 7.88
CA MET A 73 8.38 -17.88 6.75
C MET A 73 7.51 -17.87 5.49
N VAL A 74 7.92 -17.07 4.50
CA VAL A 74 7.24 -16.97 3.21
C VAL A 74 8.04 -17.74 2.16
N LYS A 75 7.39 -18.68 1.47
CA LYS A 75 7.94 -19.41 0.33
C LYS A 75 7.16 -19.07 -0.93
N ILE A 76 7.87 -18.68 -1.98
CA ILE A 76 7.29 -18.50 -3.33
C ILE A 76 7.70 -19.71 -4.17
N TRP A 77 6.73 -20.44 -4.70
CA TRP A 77 6.96 -21.63 -5.51
C TRP A 77 5.84 -21.80 -6.53
N ASP A 78 6.19 -22.06 -7.79
CA ASP A 78 5.21 -22.29 -8.87
C ASP A 78 4.13 -21.19 -8.94
N CYS A 79 4.58 -19.93 -8.93
CA CYS A 79 3.72 -18.74 -8.92
C CYS A 79 2.70 -18.67 -7.75
N LYS A 80 2.93 -19.42 -6.67
CA LYS A 80 2.10 -19.41 -5.46
C LYS A 80 2.92 -18.94 -4.27
N ILE A 81 2.22 -18.31 -3.32
CA ILE A 81 2.79 -17.86 -2.06
C ILE A 81 2.32 -18.81 -0.98
N TYR A 82 3.26 -19.33 -0.21
CA TYR A 82 3.03 -20.18 0.95
C TYR A 82 3.54 -19.45 2.19
N VAL A 83 2.74 -19.44 3.25
CA VAL A 83 3.12 -18.97 4.57
C VAL A 83 3.21 -20.22 5.45
N LEU A 84 4.38 -20.46 6.03
CA LEU A 84 4.72 -21.68 6.77
C LEU A 84 4.60 -21.49 8.27
#